data_AF-A0A7R9ZMP7-F1
#
_entry.id   AF-A0A7R9ZMP7-F1
#
_cell.length_a   1.000
_cell.length_b   1.000
_cell.length_c   1.000
_cell.angle_alpha   90.00
_cell.angle_beta   90.00
_cell.angle_gamma   90.00
#
_symmetry.space_group_name_H-M   'P 1'
#
loop_
_entity.id
_entity.type
_entity.pdbx_description
1 polymer ?
#
loop_
_entity_poly.entity_id
_entity_poly.type
_entity_poly.pdbx_seq_one_letter_code
_entity_poly.pdbx_strand_id
1 'polypeptide(L)'
;MAKFGVTEEQILAQKLDQNYVDMMKYQIDRARMYYRRARRGVFMLAPESRLPVQLSLDAYGAILDKIEANGYDTLTTRAYVGKWEKISKIPFSWYRTLDISKTVPFPGDEPVVDE
;
A
#
# COMPACT_ATOMS: atom_id res chain seq x y z
N MET A 1 14.56 12.98 1.25
CA MET A 1 15.19 13.77 2.32
C MET A 1 15.47 15.19 1.83
N ALA A 2 16.49 15.43 0.99
CA ALA A 2 16.85 16.79 0.51
C ALA A 2 15.68 17.62 -0.05
N LYS A 3 14.82 17.04 -0.90
CA LYS A 3 13.62 17.71 -1.46
C LYS A 3 12.69 18.33 -0.40
N PHE A 4 12.64 17.74 0.80
CA PHE A 4 11.77 18.17 1.89
C PHE A 4 12.55 18.80 3.05
N GLY A 5 13.86 19.01 2.91
CA GLY A 5 14.69 19.56 3.99
C GLY A 5 14.87 18.62 5.20
N VAL A 6 14.58 17.33 5.06
CA VAL A 6 14.78 16.33 6.13
C VAL A 6 16.25 15.94 6.19
N THR A 7 16.86 15.98 7.37
CA THR A 7 18.28 15.61 7.60
C THR A 7 18.42 14.25 8.29
N GLU A 8 19.62 13.66 8.23
CA GLU A 8 19.87 12.38 8.90
C GLU A 8 19.85 12.53 10.43
N GLU A 9 20.38 13.63 10.97
CA GLU A 9 20.36 13.93 12.41
C GLU A 9 18.92 14.03 12.93
N GLN A 10 18.03 14.61 12.13
CA GLN A 10 16.61 14.68 12.44
C GLN A 10 15.99 13.28 12.57
N ILE A 11 16.30 12.37 11.64
CA ILE A 11 15.80 10.99 11.64
C ILE A 11 16.35 10.22 12.85
N LEU A 12 17.66 10.33 13.11
CA LEU A 12 18.31 9.68 14.24
C LEU A 12 17.77 10.19 15.59
N ALA A 13 17.42 11.47 15.66
CA ALA A 13 16.75 12.07 16.82
C ALA A 13 15.23 11.79 16.86
N GLN A 14 14.69 10.98 15.94
CA GLN A 14 13.28 10.62 15.84
C GLN A 14 12.33 11.83 15.78
N LYS A 15 12.77 12.93 15.12
CA LYS A 15 11.98 14.17 15.02
C LYS A 15 10.99 14.11 13.86
N LEU A 16 9.71 13.97 14.19
CA LEU A 16 8.57 13.89 13.26
C LEU A 16 7.97 15.27 12.95
N ASP A 17 8.78 16.23 12.51
CA ASP A 17 8.30 17.57 12.17
C ASP A 17 7.52 17.63 10.85
N GLN A 18 7.02 18.81 10.49
CA GLN A 18 6.20 19.00 9.29
C GLN A 18 6.91 18.56 8.00
N ASN A 19 8.22 18.84 7.90
CA ASN A 19 9.03 18.47 6.74
C ASN A 19 9.13 16.94 6.59
N TYR A 20 9.27 16.24 7.71
CA TYR A 20 9.22 14.78 7.73
C TYR A 20 7.85 14.24 7.30
N VAL A 21 6.76 14.78 7.86
CA VAL A 21 5.40 14.37 7.52
C VAL A 21 5.11 14.58 6.04
N ASP A 22 5.52 15.72 5.47
CA ASP A 22 5.32 16.02 4.05
C ASP A 22 6.15 15.10 3.15
N MET A 23 7.37 14.75 3.58
CA MET A 23 8.17 13.72 2.92
C MET A 23 7.44 12.37 2.96
N MET A 24 6.89 11.97 4.10
CA MET A 24 6.21 10.68 4.25
C MET A 24 4.95 10.59 3.40
N LYS A 25 4.12 11.63 3.35
CA LYS A 25 2.97 11.74 2.44
C LYS A 25 3.39 11.49 0.99
N TYR A 26 4.44 12.18 0.54
CA TYR A 26 4.97 12.02 -0.80
C TYR A 26 5.47 10.59 -1.08
N GLN A 27 6.13 9.94 -0.13
CA GLN A 27 6.57 8.55 -0.32
C GLN A 27 5.39 7.57 -0.32
N ILE A 28 4.37 7.79 0.51
CA ILE A 28 3.14 6.98 0.54
C ILE A 28 2.40 7.08 -0.80
N ASP A 29 2.27 8.29 -1.36
CA ASP A 29 1.64 8.48 -2.67
C ASP A 29 2.39 7.75 -3.78
N ARG A 30 3.73 7.81 -3.77
CA ARG A 30 4.58 7.04 -4.69
C ARG A 30 4.41 5.54 -4.50
N ALA A 31 4.37 5.07 -3.26
CA ALA A 31 4.13 3.65 -2.97
C ALA A 31 2.77 3.22 -3.52
N ARG A 32 1.69 3.96 -3.25
CA ARG A 32 0.34 3.71 -3.77
C ARG A 32 0.32 3.64 -5.30
N MET A 33 1.05 4.52 -5.99
CA MET A 33 1.23 4.44 -7.44
C MET A 33 1.86 3.10 -7.87
N TYR A 34 2.92 2.64 -7.19
CA TYR A 34 3.51 1.32 -7.48
C TYR A 34 2.55 0.17 -7.20
N TYR A 35 1.78 0.21 -6.11
CA TYR A 35 0.76 -0.80 -5.80
C TYR A 35 -0.32 -0.88 -6.90
N ARG A 36 -0.82 0.27 -7.38
CA ARG A 36 -1.78 0.33 -8.50
C ARG A 36 -1.21 -0.28 -9.78
N ARG A 37 0.07 -0.01 -10.08
CA ARG A 37 0.76 -0.63 -11.24
C ARG A 37 0.96 -2.13 -11.06
N ALA A 38 1.43 -2.57 -9.89
CA ALA A 38 1.70 -3.98 -9.59
C ALA A 38 0.43 -4.83 -9.69
N ARG A 39 -0.73 -4.29 -9.32
CA ARG A 39 -2.03 -4.95 -9.44
C ARG A 39 -2.33 -5.42 -10.88
N ARG A 40 -1.97 -4.64 -11.89
CA ARG A 40 -2.16 -5.04 -13.30
C ARG A 40 -1.38 -6.32 -13.60
N GLY A 41 -0.16 -6.44 -13.05
CA GLY A 41 0.69 -7.62 -13.18
C GLY A 41 0.14 -8.89 -12.53
N VAL A 42 -0.83 -8.80 -11.60
CA VAL A 42 -1.45 -9.98 -10.98
C VAL A 42 -2.15 -10.85 -12.03
N PHE A 43 -2.80 -10.24 -13.04
CA PHE A 43 -3.47 -10.99 -14.10
C PHE A 43 -2.51 -11.69 -15.08
N MET A 44 -1.24 -11.27 -15.09
CA MET A 44 -0.19 -11.89 -15.91
C MET A 44 0.38 -13.16 -15.27
N LEU A 45 0.03 -13.45 -14.00
CA LEU A 45 0.42 -14.66 -13.31
C LEU A 45 -0.51 -15.83 -13.65
N ALA A 46 0.01 -17.05 -13.48
CA ALA A 46 -0.79 -18.27 -13.49
C ALA A 46 -1.97 -18.14 -12.49
N PRO A 47 -3.18 -18.60 -12.83
CA PRO A 47 -4.38 -18.42 -12.01
C PRO A 47 -4.20 -18.81 -10.54
N GLU A 48 -3.48 -19.91 -10.28
CA GLU A 48 -3.24 -20.46 -8.93
C GLU A 48 -2.34 -19.56 -8.08
N SER A 49 -1.54 -18.70 -8.74
CA SER A 49 -0.59 -17.79 -8.08
C SER A 49 -1.18 -16.39 -7.84
N ARG A 50 -2.34 -16.05 -8.44
CA ARG A 50 -2.91 -14.69 -8.35
C ARG A 50 -3.32 -14.33 -6.93
N LEU A 51 -4.02 -15.25 -6.24
CA LEU A 51 -4.54 -15.02 -4.90
C LEU A 51 -3.46 -14.69 -3.87
N PRO A 52 -2.41 -15.52 -3.68
CA PRO A 52 -1.40 -15.22 -2.68
C PRO A 52 -0.70 -13.88 -2.96
N VAL A 53 -0.45 -13.56 -4.23
CA VAL A 53 0.17 -12.28 -4.61
C VAL A 53 -0.77 -11.10 -4.36
N GLN A 54 -2.04 -11.19 -4.74
CA GLN A 54 -3.04 -10.15 -4.50
C GLN A 54 -3.28 -9.92 -3.01
N LEU A 55 -3.30 -11.00 -2.21
CA LEU A 55 -3.44 -10.91 -0.76
C LEU A 55 -2.24 -10.19 -0.13
N SER A 56 -1.02 -10.51 -0.57
CA SER A 56 0.17 -9.77 -0.14
C SER A 56 0.08 -8.30 -0.53
N LEU A 57 -0.33 -8.00 -1.76
CA LEU A 57 -0.51 -6.64 -2.26
C LEU A 57 -1.47 -5.84 -1.37
N ASP A 58 -2.64 -6.41 -1.05
CA ASP A 58 -3.65 -5.78 -0.20
C ASP A 58 -3.21 -5.64 1.26
N ALA A 59 -2.49 -6.62 1.79
CA ALA A 59 -2.01 -6.63 3.16
C ALA A 59 -0.89 -5.62 3.39
N TYR A 60 0.08 -5.53 2.48
CA TYR A 60 1.17 -4.55 2.58
C TYR A 60 0.70 -3.14 2.22
N GLY A 61 -0.21 -2.99 1.25
CA GLY A 61 -0.83 -1.70 0.93
C GLY A 61 -1.53 -1.08 2.14
N ALA A 62 -2.23 -1.90 2.94
CA ALA A 62 -2.92 -1.43 4.15
C ALA A 62 -1.98 -0.93 5.26
N ILE A 63 -0.69 -1.26 5.22
CA ILE A 63 0.29 -0.66 6.15
C ILE A 63 0.39 0.85 5.90
N LEU A 64 0.25 1.30 4.66
CA LEU A 64 0.29 2.72 4.33
C LEU A 64 -0.86 3.47 5.04
N ASP A 65 -2.05 2.88 5.07
CA ASP A 65 -3.20 3.44 5.80
C ASP A 65 -2.95 3.49 7.31
N LYS A 66 -2.23 2.50 7.86
CA LYS A 66 -1.82 2.51 9.28
C LYS A 66 -0.79 3.60 9.58
N ILE A 67 0.12 3.88 8.64
CA ILE A 67 1.08 4.98 8.75
C ILE A 67 0.35 6.32 8.67
N GLU A 68 -0.67 6.47 7.82
CA GLU A 68 -1.46 7.70 7.81
C GLU A 68 -2.25 7.87 9.12
N ALA A 69 -2.89 6.79 9.60
CA ALA A 69 -3.70 6.80 10.82
C ALA A 69 -2.89 7.06 12.11
N ASN A 70 -1.60 6.71 12.14
CA ASN A 70 -0.74 6.99 13.29
C ASN A 70 0.00 8.34 13.20
N GLY A 71 -0.39 9.22 12.26
CA GLY A 71 0.24 10.53 12.11
C GLY A 71 1.59 10.50 11.42
N TYR A 72 1.83 9.51 10.55
CA TYR A 72 3.06 9.31 9.77
C TYR A 72 4.28 8.90 10.62
N ASP A 73 4.08 8.50 11.87
CA ASP A 73 5.15 8.02 12.72
C ASP A 73 5.62 6.63 12.28
N THR A 74 6.79 6.58 11.65
CA THR A 74 7.48 5.33 11.31
C THR A 74 8.82 5.18 12.02
N LEU A 75 9.18 6.12 12.90
CA LEU A 75 10.48 6.13 13.58
C LEU A 75 10.37 5.62 15.02
N THR A 76 9.25 5.86 15.69
CA THR A 76 9.03 5.43 17.08
C THR A 76 8.05 4.27 17.16
N THR A 77 7.07 4.24 16.25
CA THR A 77 6.01 3.23 16.24
C THR A 77 6.07 2.38 14.97
N ARG A 78 5.99 1.06 15.15
CA ARG A 78 5.85 0.14 14.01
C ARG A 78 4.40 0.06 13.57
N ALA A 79 4.09 0.50 12.36
CA ALA A 79 2.80 0.25 11.73
C ALA A 79 2.67 -1.24 11.35
N TYR A 80 1.58 -1.88 11.79
CA TYR A 80 1.28 -3.27 11.44
C TYR A 80 -0.22 -3.45 11.17
N VAL A 81 -0.53 -4.40 10.31
CA VAL A 81 -1.90 -4.85 10.05
C VAL A 81 -2.19 -6.04 10.96
N GLY A 82 -3.29 -5.95 11.72
CA GLY A 82 -3.69 -7.00 12.66
C GLY A 82 -4.04 -8.31 11.97
N LYS A 83 -3.99 -9.44 12.70
CA LYS A 83 -4.31 -10.77 12.14
C LYS A 83 -5.72 -10.83 11.54
N TRP A 84 -6.71 -10.30 12.25
CA TRP A 84 -8.10 -10.26 11.79
C TRP A 84 -8.30 -9.35 10.58
N GLU A 85 -7.58 -8.24 10.53
CA GLU A 85 -7.62 -7.33 9.39
C GLU A 85 -7.03 -8.00 8.13
N LYS A 86 -5.96 -8.80 8.27
CA LYS A 86 -5.45 -9.63 7.16
C LYS A 86 -6.47 -10.66 6.69
N ILE A 87 -7.14 -11.36 7.62
CA ILE A 87 -8.16 -12.37 7.28
C ILE A 87 -9.36 -11.72 6.58
N SER A 88 -9.81 -10.56 7.06
CA SER A 88 -10.92 -9.82 6.46
C SER A 88 -10.68 -9.42 5.00
N LYS A 89 -9.40 -9.33 4.58
CA LYS A 89 -9.03 -8.98 3.20
C LYS A 89 -9.17 -10.12 2.21
N ILE A 90 -9.14 -11.38 2.67
CA ILE A 90 -9.19 -12.57 1.81
C ILE A 90 -10.34 -12.55 0.79
N PRO A 91 -11.62 -12.36 1.18
CA PRO A 91 -12.72 -12.35 0.21
C PRO A 91 -12.59 -11.23 -0.84
N PHE A 92 -12.09 -10.06 -0.43
CA PHE A 92 -11.88 -8.93 -1.34
C PHE A 92 -10.69 -9.15 -2.27
N SER A 93 -9.60 -9.74 -1.77
CA SER A 93 -8.45 -10.13 -2.58
C SER A 93 -8.82 -11.20 -3.59
N TRP A 94 -9.60 -12.20 -3.19
CA TRP A 94 -10.13 -13.22 -4.10
C TRP A 94 -10.92 -12.60 -5.24
N TYR A 95 -11.88 -11.72 -4.94
CA TYR A 95 -12.68 -11.03 -5.96
C TYR A 95 -11.79 -10.31 -6.99
N ARG A 96 -10.75 -9.60 -6.54
CA ARG A 96 -9.80 -8.88 -7.40
C ARG A 96 -8.93 -9.78 -8.29
N THR A 97 -8.90 -11.09 -8.06
CA THR A 97 -8.19 -12.04 -8.94
C THR A 97 -9.08 -12.65 -10.03
N LEU A 98 -10.39 -12.49 -9.90
CA LEU A 98 -11.34 -12.96 -10.90
C LEU A 98 -11.29 -12.05 -12.13
N ASP A 99 -11.36 -12.63 -13.32
CA ASP A 99 -11.30 -11.84 -14.57
C ASP A 99 -12.46 -10.83 -14.68
N ILE A 100 -13.61 -11.10 -14.05
CA ILE A 100 -14.73 -10.13 -13.94
C ILE A 100 -14.31 -8.82 -13.25
N SER A 101 -13.31 -8.86 -12.38
CA SER A 101 -12.83 -7.65 -11.70
C SER A 101 -12.03 -6.70 -12.60
N LYS A 102 -11.63 -7.13 -13.81
CA LYS A 102 -11.06 -6.25 -14.83
C LYS A 102 -12.08 -5.25 -15.36
N THR A 103 -13.32 -5.72 -15.58
CA THR A 103 -14.43 -4.92 -16.13
C THR A 103 -15.32 -4.31 -15.05
N VAL A 104 -15.43 -4.97 -13.90
CA VAL A 104 -16.18 -4.49 -12.73
C VAL A 104 -15.21 -4.38 -11.54
N PRO A 105 -14.47 -3.28 -11.40
CA PRO A 105 -13.52 -3.13 -10.31
C PRO A 105 -14.25 -3.05 -8.97
N PHE A 106 -13.60 -3.56 -7.92
CA PHE A 106 -14.09 -3.36 -6.55
C PHE A 106 -14.04 -1.86 -6.21
N PRO A 107 -14.98 -1.33 -5.39
CA PRO A 107 -15.03 0.09 -5.08
C PRO A 107 -13.67 0.66 -4.62
N GLY A 108 -13.27 1.78 -5.23
CA GLY A 108 -11.98 2.45 -4.98
C GLY A 108 -10.82 1.93 -5.81
N ASP A 109 -11.00 0.86 -6.58
CA ASP A 109 -9.98 0.35 -7.50
C ASP A 109 -10.09 0.97 -8.89
N GLU A 110 -8.94 1.24 -9.52
CA GLU A 110 -8.91 1.59 -10.94
C GLU A 110 -9.19 0.34 -11.81
N PRO A 111 -9.93 0.48 -12.93
CA PRO A 111 -10.10 -0.60 -13.90
C PRO A 111 -8.75 -1.11 -14.38
N VAL A 112 -8.62 -2.43 -14.52
CA VAL A 112 -7.44 -3.03 -15.13
C VAL A 112 -7.69 -3.13 -16.63
N VAL A 113 -7.28 -2.08 -17.35
CA VAL A 113 -7.23 -2.08 -18.81
C VAL A 113 -6.00 -2.86 -19.27
N ASP A 114 -6.21 -3.82 -20.16
CA ASP A 114 -5.15 -4.46 -20.92
C ASP A 114 -4.68 -3.41 -21.98
N GLU A 115 -3.51 -2.81 -21.77
CA GLU A 115 -2.83 -1.95 -22.76
C GLU A 115 -2.20 -2.79 -23.88
#